data_AF-A0A5D0QKM3-F1
#
_entry.id   AF-A0A5D0QKM3-F1
#
_cell.length_a   1.000
_cell.length_b   1.000
_cell.length_c   1.000
_cell.angle_alpha   90.00
_cell.angle_beta   90.00
_cell.angle_gamma   90.00
#
_symmetry.space_group_name_H-M   'P 1'
#
loop_
_entity.id
_entity.type
_entity.pdbx_description
1 polymer ?
#
loop_
_entity_poly.entity_id
_entity_poly.type
_entity_poly.pdbx_seq_one_letter_code
_entity_poly.pdbx_strand_id
1 'polypeptide(L)'
;MPETTFLDIPERVARGAALLDEKRPGWWQRIHLDTLNINDCGECVIGQLYTDPLHYDDEQFDEGAIDLVGENAYDNNPHAPALVEHGFSLERGAAVGGNERYERWAALTAEWKRVISERRESLGVPSGGES
;
A
#
# COMPACT_ATOMS: atom_id res chain seq x y z
N MET A 1 5.45 1.82 30.02
CA MET A 1 5.33 2.53 28.72
C MET A 1 4.32 1.74 27.92
N PRO A 2 3.25 2.31 27.37
CA PRO A 2 2.34 1.51 26.55
C PRO A 2 3.12 1.05 25.32
N GLU A 3 3.27 -0.27 25.18
CA GLU A 3 3.69 -0.89 23.93
C GLU A 3 2.66 -0.48 22.89
N THR A 4 3.05 0.36 21.93
CA THR A 4 2.23 0.63 20.76
C THR A 4 2.11 -0.68 20.01
N THR A 5 1.04 -1.44 20.27
CA THR A 5 0.63 -2.58 19.46
C THR A 5 0.20 -2.01 18.11
N PHE A 6 1.14 -2.00 17.17
CA PHE A 6 0.80 -1.79 15.78
C PHE A 6 -0.16 -2.91 15.38
N LEU A 7 -1.27 -2.52 14.74
CA LEU A 7 -2.28 -3.45 14.23
C LEU A 7 -1.64 -4.50 13.31
N ASP A 8 -2.29 -5.66 13.18
CA ASP A 8 -1.82 -6.70 12.27
C ASP A 8 -1.93 -6.24 10.81
N ILE A 9 -1.10 -6.81 9.92
CA ILE A 9 -1.05 -6.47 8.49
C ILE A 9 -2.45 -6.45 7.82
N PRO A 10 -3.32 -7.47 8.02
CA PRO A 10 -4.65 -7.48 7.42
C PRO A 10 -5.52 -6.28 7.86
N GLU A 11 -5.46 -5.88 9.13
CA GLU A 11 -6.24 -4.76 9.64
C GLU A 11 -5.77 -3.43 9.04
N ARG A 12 -4.44 -3.28 8.90
CA ARG A 12 -3.83 -2.09 8.31
C ARG A 12 -4.18 -1.97 6.82
N VAL A 13 -4.07 -3.06 6.07
CA VAL A 13 -4.46 -3.10 4.66
C VAL A 13 -5.97 -2.84 4.50
N ALA A 14 -6.81 -3.40 5.37
CA ALA A 14 -8.25 -3.14 5.34
C ALA A 14 -8.57 -1.65 5.55
N ARG A 15 -7.86 -0.96 6.46
CA ARG A 15 -7.98 0.49 6.66
C ARG A 15 -7.53 1.28 5.44
N GLY A 16 -6.37 0.95 4.86
CA GLY A 16 -5.88 1.58 3.64
C GLY A 16 -6.85 1.40 2.46
N ALA A 17 -7.40 0.20 2.31
CA ALA A 17 -8.37 -0.10 1.26
C ALA A 17 -9.67 0.70 1.45
N ALA A 18 -10.17 0.82 2.69
CA ALA A 18 -11.34 1.64 3.00
C ALA A 18 -11.09 3.14 2.75
N LEU A 19 -9.90 3.64 3.08
CA LEU A 19 -9.50 5.02 2.78
C LEU A 19 -9.46 5.26 1.26
N LEU A 20 -8.93 4.31 0.49
CA LEU A 20 -8.93 4.39 -0.96
C LEU A 20 -10.34 4.29 -1.56
N ASP A 21 -11.26 3.55 -0.94
CA ASP A 21 -12.67 3.52 -1.37
C ASP A 21 -13.34 4.90 -1.22
N GLU A 22 -12.99 5.65 -0.17
CA GLU A 22 -13.47 7.02 0.04
C GLU A 22 -12.84 8.01 -0.96
N LYS A 23 -11.50 7.99 -1.09
CA LYS A 23 -10.76 9.01 -1.85
C LYS A 23 -10.75 8.75 -3.36
N ARG A 24 -10.66 7.47 -3.74
CA ARG A 24 -10.45 7.03 -5.12
C ARG A 24 -11.35 5.81 -5.39
N PRO A 25 -12.68 6.00 -5.46
CA PRO A 25 -13.60 4.91 -5.77
C PRO A 25 -13.16 4.27 -7.08
N GLY A 26 -12.93 2.96 -7.00
CA GLY A 26 -12.42 2.22 -8.11
C GLY A 26 -10.89 2.29 -8.34
N TRP A 27 -10.11 2.38 -7.27
CA TRP A 27 -8.65 2.28 -7.29
C TRP A 27 -8.12 0.87 -7.66
N TRP A 28 -8.73 -0.19 -7.12
CA TRP A 28 -8.34 -1.60 -7.28
C TRP A 28 -8.20 -2.20 -8.69
N GLN A 29 -8.75 -1.56 -9.73
CA GLN A 29 -8.73 -1.93 -11.15
C GLN A 29 -7.52 -1.32 -11.83
N ARG A 30 -6.98 -0.23 -11.26
CA ARG A 30 -5.83 0.50 -11.77
C ARG A 30 -4.51 -0.08 -11.27
N ILE A 31 -4.55 -0.92 -10.24
CA ILE A 31 -3.35 -1.57 -9.70
C ILE A 31 -2.96 -2.78 -10.54
N HIS A 32 -1.72 -2.87 -10.98
CA HIS A 32 -1.14 -4.03 -11.65
C HIS A 32 -0.57 -4.99 -10.60
N LEU A 33 -1.20 -6.16 -10.45
CA LEU A 33 -0.83 -7.14 -9.42
C LEU A 33 0.51 -7.83 -9.69
N ASP A 34 0.88 -7.97 -10.96
CA ASP A 34 2.14 -8.61 -11.37
C ASP A 34 3.36 -7.81 -10.91
N THR A 35 3.27 -6.48 -10.96
CA THR A 35 4.34 -5.56 -10.53
C THR A 35 4.16 -5.06 -9.10
N LEU A 36 2.99 -5.21 -8.48
CA LEU A 36 2.72 -4.66 -7.14
C LEU A 36 3.75 -5.09 -6.08
N ASN A 37 4.44 -4.10 -5.52
CA ASN A 37 5.45 -4.23 -4.48
C ASN A 37 5.39 -3.02 -3.54
N ILE A 38 5.01 -3.23 -2.27
CA ILE A 38 4.83 -2.12 -1.32
C ILE A 38 6.16 -1.49 -0.88
N ASN A 39 7.27 -2.24 -0.98
CA ASN A 39 8.60 -1.72 -0.67
C ASN A 39 9.21 -0.90 -1.83
N ASP A 40 8.51 -0.78 -2.96
CA ASP A 40 8.94 0.01 -4.10
C ASP A 40 8.02 1.24 -4.25
N CYS A 41 8.61 2.42 -4.33
CA CYS A 41 7.87 3.68 -4.35
C CYS A 41 7.11 3.91 -5.67
N GLY A 42 7.53 3.29 -6.79
CA GLY A 42 6.81 3.34 -8.06
C GLY A 42 5.82 2.20 -8.24
N GLU A 43 6.13 1.01 -7.71
CA GLU A 43 5.29 -0.17 -7.84
C GLU A 43 4.33 -0.39 -6.66
N CYS A 44 4.32 0.45 -5.62
CA CYS A 44 3.35 0.35 -4.53
C CYS A 44 1.97 0.89 -4.94
N VAL A 45 0.96 0.69 -4.06
CA VAL A 45 -0.43 1.13 -4.32
C VAL A 45 -0.53 2.63 -4.57
N ILE A 46 0.20 3.45 -3.80
CA ILE A 46 0.19 4.90 -3.97
C ILE A 46 0.89 5.29 -5.27
N GLY A 47 2.09 4.73 -5.52
CA GLY A 47 2.83 4.97 -6.76
C GLY A 47 1.97 4.69 -7.99
N GLN A 48 1.43 3.49 -8.11
CA GLN A 48 0.61 3.11 -9.27
C GLN A 48 -0.68 3.92 -9.46
N LEU A 49 -1.20 4.58 -8.42
CA LEU A 49 -2.42 5.40 -8.52
C LEU A 49 -2.15 6.87 -8.85
N TYR A 50 -1.00 7.38 -8.44
CA TYR A 50 -0.71 8.81 -8.43
C TYR A 50 0.48 9.21 -9.30
N THR A 51 1.34 8.26 -9.70
CA THR A 51 2.44 8.53 -10.62
C THR A 51 2.14 7.95 -12.01
N ASP A 52 2.47 8.74 -13.04
CA ASP A 52 2.49 8.25 -14.42
C ASP A 52 3.71 7.34 -14.61
N PRO A 53 3.56 6.14 -15.18
CA PRO A 53 4.67 5.19 -15.35
C PRO A 53 5.79 5.69 -16.27
N LEU A 54 5.57 6.77 -17.04
CA LEU A 54 6.59 7.39 -17.90
C LEU A 54 7.25 8.61 -17.25
N HIS A 55 6.73 9.11 -16.13
CA HIS A 55 7.20 10.30 -15.43
C HIS A 55 7.21 10.08 -13.92
N TYR A 56 8.03 9.14 -13.45
CA TYR A 56 8.33 9.04 -12.02
C TYR A 56 9.18 10.25 -11.62
N ASP A 57 8.52 11.23 -11.00
CA ASP A 57 9.17 12.34 -10.31
C ASP A 57 8.69 12.30 -8.86
N ASP A 58 9.63 12.41 -7.91
CA ASP A 58 9.35 12.35 -6.45
C ASP A 58 8.20 13.30 -6.06
N GLU A 59 8.03 14.43 -6.77
CA GLU A 59 6.97 15.41 -6.51
C GLU A 59 5.55 14.84 -6.70
N GLN A 60 5.33 13.96 -7.68
CA GLN A 60 3.99 13.38 -7.95
C GLN A 60 3.60 12.31 -6.92
N PHE A 61 4.60 11.60 -6.38
CA PHE A 61 4.37 10.66 -5.29
C PHE A 61 3.94 11.40 -4.01
N ASP A 62 4.57 12.55 -3.74
CA ASP A 62 4.28 13.38 -2.58
C ASP A 62 2.84 13.92 -2.60
N GLU A 63 2.35 14.39 -3.76
CA GLU A 63 0.96 14.83 -3.91
C GLU A 63 -0.05 13.71 -3.60
N GLY A 64 0.23 12.48 -4.04
CA GLY A 64 -0.66 11.34 -3.79
C GLY A 64 -0.70 10.88 -2.34
N ALA A 65 0.45 10.92 -1.66
CA ALA A 65 0.52 10.60 -0.23
C ALA A 65 -0.20 11.67 0.62
N ILE A 66 -0.04 12.96 0.27
CA ILE A 66 -0.75 14.07 0.92
C ILE A 66 -2.27 13.98 0.67
N ASP A 67 -2.71 13.66 -0.55
CA ASP A 67 -4.13 13.47 -0.89
C ASP A 67 -4.77 12.34 -0.06
N LEU A 68 -4.03 11.25 0.17
CA LEU A 68 -4.53 10.09 0.89
C LEU A 68 -4.50 10.26 2.41
N VAL A 69 -3.34 10.60 2.99
CA VAL A 69 -3.14 10.55 4.45
C VAL A 69 -2.85 11.92 5.08
N GLY A 70 -2.90 13.00 4.29
CA GLY A 70 -2.81 14.38 4.74
C GLY A 70 -1.39 14.93 4.90
N GLU A 71 -1.29 16.20 5.32
CA GLU A 71 -0.08 17.04 5.41
C GLU A 71 1.08 16.43 6.23
N ASN A 72 0.79 15.43 7.08
CA ASN A 72 1.75 14.69 7.91
C ASN A 72 2.27 13.39 7.26
N ALA A 73 1.96 13.13 5.99
CA ALA A 73 2.43 11.96 5.24
C ALA A 73 3.97 11.93 5.09
N TYR A 74 4.61 13.10 5.11
CA TYR A 74 5.99 13.29 4.69
C TYR A 74 6.74 14.33 5.53
N ASP A 75 6.93 14.07 6.82
CA ASP A 75 8.09 14.64 7.51
C ASP A 75 9.34 13.84 7.08
N ASN A 76 9.69 13.90 5.78
CA ASN A 76 10.81 13.22 5.11
C ASN A 76 11.02 11.74 5.49
N ASN A 77 9.93 11.01 5.70
CA ASN A 77 10.02 9.67 6.26
C ASN A 77 8.92 8.78 5.67
N PRO A 78 9.26 7.81 4.80
CA PRO A 78 8.30 6.84 4.27
C PRO A 78 7.68 5.95 5.37
N HIS A 79 8.04 6.15 6.65
CA HIS A 79 7.46 5.53 7.84
C HIS A 79 6.53 6.47 8.63
N ALA A 80 5.86 7.43 7.99
CA ALA A 80 4.86 8.25 8.65
C ALA A 80 3.80 7.34 9.32
N PRO A 81 3.42 7.59 10.59
CA PRO A 81 2.49 6.73 11.32
C PRO A 81 1.20 6.45 10.55
N ALA A 82 0.69 7.46 9.82
CA ALA A 82 -0.51 7.30 9.00
C ALA A 82 -0.33 6.28 7.86
N LEU A 83 0.81 6.26 7.16
CA LEU A 83 1.09 5.27 6.12
C LEU A 83 1.20 3.86 6.72
N VAL A 84 1.79 3.76 7.91
CA VAL A 84 1.89 2.49 8.66
C VAL A 84 0.49 2.01 9.05
N GLU A 85 -0.31 2.84 9.70
CA GLU A 85 -1.68 2.52 10.16
C GLU A 85 -2.64 2.11 9.03
N HIS A 86 -2.38 2.58 7.81
CA HIS A 86 -3.16 2.25 6.61
C HIS A 86 -2.48 1.20 5.71
N GLY A 87 -1.40 0.57 6.17
CA GLY A 87 -0.76 -0.55 5.46
C GLY A 87 0.00 -0.14 4.19
N PHE A 88 0.33 1.14 4.02
CA PHE A 88 1.13 1.63 2.89
C PHE A 88 2.64 1.61 3.17
N SER A 89 3.06 1.36 4.40
CA SER A 89 4.48 1.24 4.78
C SER A 89 4.65 0.37 6.03
N LEU A 90 5.87 -0.03 6.37
CA LEU A 90 6.20 -0.68 7.64
C LEU A 90 6.60 0.34 8.72
N GLU A 91 6.42 -0.02 9.99
CA GLU A 91 6.81 0.81 11.14
C GLU A 91 8.31 1.17 11.17
N ARG A 92 8.63 2.42 11.53
CA ARG A 92 10.03 2.85 11.73
C ARG A 92 10.60 2.11 12.93
N GLY A 93 11.75 1.48 12.77
CA GLY A 93 12.39 0.76 13.88
C GLY A 93 11.92 -0.67 14.06
N ALA A 94 11.39 -1.30 13.01
CA ALA A 94 11.63 -2.74 12.85
C ALA A 94 13.16 -2.92 12.76
N ALA A 95 13.82 -2.97 13.94
CA ALA A 95 15.23 -3.21 14.16
C ALA A 95 15.55 -4.68 13.85
N VAL A 96 15.01 -5.15 12.74
CA VAL A 96 15.24 -6.45 12.18
C VAL A 96 16.11 -6.26 10.97
N GLY A 97 17.40 -6.51 11.19
CA GLY A 97 18.32 -6.67 10.09
C GLY A 97 17.97 -7.92 9.28
N GLY A 98 18.26 -7.88 7.99
CA GLY A 98 18.21 -9.06 7.13
C GLY A 98 16.79 -9.51 6.75
N ASN A 99 16.59 -10.83 6.71
CA ASN A 99 15.45 -11.49 6.07
C ASN A 99 14.09 -11.11 6.66
N GLU A 100 13.98 -10.91 7.98
CA GLU A 100 12.67 -10.63 8.60
C GLU A 100 12.05 -9.32 8.09
N ARG A 101 12.86 -8.31 7.77
CA ARG A 101 12.35 -7.08 7.16
C ARG A 101 11.79 -7.34 5.76
N TYR A 102 12.47 -8.15 4.96
CA TYR A 102 11.99 -8.54 3.62
C TYR A 102 10.73 -9.40 3.71
N GLU A 103 10.66 -10.31 4.69
CA GLU A 103 9.48 -11.15 4.93
C GLU A 103 8.26 -10.31 5.33
N ARG A 104 8.44 -9.27 6.16
CA ARG A 104 7.35 -8.34 6.51
C ARG A 104 6.88 -7.54 5.31
N TRP A 105 7.79 -7.05 4.46
CA TRP A 105 7.42 -6.38 3.21
C TRP A 105 6.69 -7.31 2.23
N ALA A 106 7.16 -8.56 2.13
CA ALA A 106 6.52 -9.58 1.32
C ALA A 106 5.11 -9.91 1.84
N ALA A 107 4.94 -10.04 3.16
CA ALA A 107 3.64 -10.27 3.79
C ALA A 107 2.67 -9.09 3.56
N LEU A 108 3.14 -7.85 3.69
CA LEU A 108 2.32 -6.67 3.43
C LEU A 108 1.90 -6.60 1.95
N THR A 109 2.84 -6.89 1.05
CA THR A 109 2.57 -6.96 -0.39
C THR A 109 1.58 -8.06 -0.74
N ALA A 110 1.76 -9.26 -0.18
CA ALA A 110 0.87 -10.40 -0.39
C ALA A 110 -0.56 -10.08 0.10
N GLU A 111 -0.69 -9.40 1.23
CA GLU A 111 -2.00 -9.02 1.76
C GLU A 111 -2.71 -7.99 0.86
N TRP A 112 -2.00 -6.99 0.35
CA TRP A 112 -2.57 -6.09 -0.66
C TRP A 112 -3.02 -6.82 -1.92
N LYS A 113 -2.20 -7.76 -2.43
CA LYS A 113 -2.58 -8.59 -3.58
C LYS A 113 -3.85 -9.38 -3.29
N ARG A 114 -3.95 -10.00 -2.10
CA ARG A 114 -5.14 -10.76 -1.66
C ARG A 114 -6.39 -9.88 -1.67
N VAL A 115 -6.36 -8.73 -1.00
CA VAL A 115 -7.51 -7.81 -0.91
C VAL A 115 -7.95 -7.29 -2.28
N ILE A 116 -7.01 -6.96 -3.16
CA ILE A 116 -7.33 -6.50 -4.52
C ILE A 116 -7.96 -7.63 -5.34
N SER A 117 -7.40 -8.85 -5.28
CA SER A 117 -7.94 -10.03 -5.96
C SER A 117 -9.36 -10.34 -5.51
N GLU A 118 -9.60 -10.42 -4.20
CA GLU A 118 -10.92 -10.71 -3.63
C GLU A 118 -11.97 -9.70 -4.10
N ARG A 119 -11.61 -8.42 -4.17
CA ARG A 119 -12.53 -7.38 -4.64
C ARG A 119 -12.82 -7.49 -6.13
N ARG A 120 -11.86 -7.94 -6.95
CA ARG A 120 -12.07 -8.21 -8.39
C ARG A 120 -12.98 -9.40 -8.60
N GLU A 121 -12.76 -10.46 -7.83
CA GLU A 121 -13.58 -11.68 -7.85
C GLU A 121 -15.01 -11.40 -7.39
N SER A 122 -15.19 -10.64 -6.29
CA SER A 122 -16.50 -10.25 -5.77
C SER A 122 -17.32 -9.38 -6.72
N LEU A 123 -16.68 -8.69 -7.68
CA LEU A 123 -17.34 -7.85 -8.69
C LEU A 123 -17.48 -8.56 -10.05
N GLY A 124 -17.11 -9.85 -10.14
CA GLY A 124 -17.33 -10.65 -11.34
C GLY A 124 -16.33 -10.40 -12.47
N VAL A 125 -15.11 -9.95 -12.16
CA VAL A 125 -13.97 -10.06 -13.10
C VAL A 125 -13.29 -11.39 -12.79
N PRO A 126 -13.61 -12.49 -13.49
CA PRO A 126 -12.94 -13.77 -13.26
C PRO A 126 -11.45 -13.64 -13.59
N SER A 127 -10.62 -13.86 -12.58
CA SER A 127 -9.18 -14.08 -12.72
C SER A 127 -8.96 -15.36 -13.52
N GLY A 128 -8.67 -15.24 -14.82
CA GLY A 128 -8.16 -16.35 -15.63
C GLY A 128 -9.22 -17.33 -16.13
N GLY A 129 -9.69 -17.09 -17.35
CA GLY A 129 -10.18 -18.18 -18.20
C GLY A 129 -8.98 -19.00 -18.68
N GLU A 130 -8.80 -20.19 -18.11
CA GLU A 130 -8.09 -21.27 -18.80
C GLU A 130 -9.09 -21.90 -19.79
N SER A 131 -8.76 -21.84 -21.08
CA SER A 131 -9.40 -22.59 -22.18
C SER A 131 -8.48 -23.70 -22.65
#